data_AF-A0A9P7FSY4-F1
#
_entry.id   AF-A0A9P7FSY4-F1
#
_cell.length_a   1.000
_cell.length_b   1.000
_cell.length_c   1.000
_cell.angle_alpha   90.00
_cell.angle_beta   90.00
_cell.angle_gamma   90.00
#
_symmetry.space_group_name_H-M   'P 1'
#
loop_
_entity.id
_entity.type
_entity.pdbx_description
1 polymer ?
#
loop_
_entity_poly.entity_id
_entity_poly.type
_entity_poly.pdbx_seq_one_letter_code
_entity_poly.pdbx_strand_id
1 'polypeptide(L)'
;MYLTHRIQLVTFDALYTLIVPRLPIHVQYSQTFEPYLGALDPDSLRQSFRVAFRSLEKEDPVYSKGSYPWWAEVIRRTALGAGADEKGMWS
;
A
#
# COMPACT_ATOMS: atom_id res chain seq x y z
N MET A 1 -39.51 0.68 -33.31
CA MET A 1 -39.56 0.28 -31.89
C MET A 1 -38.16 0.42 -31.33
N TYR A 2 -37.86 1.51 -30.64
CA TYR A 2 -36.51 1.76 -30.12
C TYR A 2 -36.31 0.95 -28.84
N LEU A 3 -35.43 -0.05 -28.91
CA LEU A 3 -34.93 -0.76 -27.73
C LEU A 3 -33.99 0.16 -26.96
N THR A 4 -34.53 1.02 -26.09
CA THR A 4 -33.71 1.70 -25.08
C THR A 4 -33.20 0.66 -24.09
N HIS A 5 -32.00 0.14 -24.34
CA HIS A 5 -31.31 -0.70 -23.38
C HIS A 5 -30.94 0.18 -22.18
N ARG A 6 -31.69 0.03 -21.08
CA ARG A 6 -31.37 0.71 -19.82
C ARG A 6 -30.14 0.04 -19.23
N ILE A 7 -29.19 0.84 -18.74
CA ILE A 7 -28.07 0.35 -17.95
C ILE A 7 -28.63 -0.45 -16.77
N GLN A 8 -28.20 -1.72 -16.65
CA GLN A 8 -28.68 -2.64 -15.62
C GLN A 8 -27.72 -2.72 -14.43
N LEU A 9 -26.43 -2.45 -14.65
CA LEU A 9 -25.38 -2.55 -13.64
C LEU A 9 -24.35 -1.45 -13.86
N VAL A 10 -23.96 -0.81 -12.77
CA VAL A 10 -22.79 0.07 -12.69
C VAL A 10 -21.92 -0.43 -11.56
N THR A 11 -20.65 -0.70 -11.87
CA THR A 11 -19.63 -1.01 -10.87
C THR A 11 -18.69 0.17 -10.73
N PHE A 12 -18.17 0.36 -9.52
CA PHE A 12 -17.22 1.41 -9.21
C PHE A 12 -15.96 0.77 -8.64
N ASP A 13 -14.80 1.26 -9.07
CA ASP A 13 -13.62 1.13 -8.24
C ASP A 13 -13.84 1.92 -6.94
N ALA A 14 -13.28 1.46 -5.82
CA ALA A 14 -13.53 2.13 -4.54
C ALA A 14 -12.61 3.34 -4.32
N LEU A 15 -11.31 3.20 -4.61
CA LEU A 15 -10.30 4.17 -4.22
C LEU A 15 -10.32 5.39 -5.15
N TYR A 16 -10.35 6.58 -4.59
CA TYR A 16 -10.53 7.87 -5.29
C TYR A 16 -11.84 8.04 -6.06
N THR A 17 -12.74 7.04 -6.02
CA THR A 17 -14.10 7.16 -6.58
C THR A 17 -15.13 7.27 -5.45
N LEU A 18 -15.11 6.31 -4.53
CA LEU A 18 -16.04 6.27 -3.38
C LEU A 18 -15.35 6.68 -2.08
N ILE A 19 -14.07 6.35 -1.93
CA ILE A 19 -13.28 6.64 -0.73
C ILE A 19 -11.98 7.34 -1.07
N VAL A 20 -11.64 8.38 -0.29
CA VAL A 20 -10.37 9.10 -0.40
C VAL A 20 -9.63 9.00 0.93
N PRO A 21 -8.35 8.60 0.94
CA PRO A 21 -7.55 8.62 2.16
C PRO A 21 -7.48 10.03 2.75
N ARG A 22 -7.58 10.15 4.08
CA ARG A 22 -7.54 11.45 4.78
C ARG A 22 -6.22 12.20 4.57
N LEU A 23 -5.13 11.45 4.43
CA LEU A 23 -3.78 11.94 4.16
C LEU A 23 -3.14 11.08 3.06
N PRO A 24 -2.12 11.59 2.35
CA PRO A 24 -1.32 10.76 1.46
C PRO A 24 -0.79 9.51 2.18
N ILE A 25 -0.85 8.35 1.54
CA ILE A 25 -0.54 7.05 2.19
C ILE A 25 0.86 7.03 2.82
N HIS A 26 1.86 7.61 2.16
CA HIS A 26 3.24 7.68 2.66
C HIS A 26 3.38 8.56 3.92
N VAL A 27 2.55 9.59 4.06
CA VAL A 27 2.48 10.39 5.30
C VAL A 27 1.84 9.58 6.43
N GLN A 28 0.78 8.82 6.13
CA GLN A 28 0.18 7.92 7.12
C GLN A 28 1.16 6.84 7.58
N TYR A 29 1.99 6.30 6.68
CA TYR A 29 3.04 5.35 7.04
C TYR A 29 4.06 5.98 7.98
N SER A 30 4.56 7.19 7.66
CA SER A 30 5.49 7.92 8.52
C SER A 30 4.93 8.09 9.94
N GLN A 31 3.69 8.55 10.06
CA GLN A 31 3.00 8.73 11.36
C GLN A 31 2.76 7.40 12.09
N THR A 32 2.45 6.33 11.36
CA THR A 32 2.17 5.01 11.95
C THR A 32 3.46 4.32 12.41
N PHE A 33 4.56 4.53 11.69
CA PHE A 33 5.86 3.95 12.01
C PHE A 33 6.58 4.69 13.13
N GLU A 34 6.38 6.00 13.28
CA GLU A 34 7.08 6.84 14.26
C GLU A 34 7.18 6.24 15.67
N PRO A 35 6.11 5.73 16.31
CA PRO A 35 6.20 5.16 17.66
C PRO A 35 6.97 3.83 17.75
N TYR A 36 7.25 3.16 16.63
CA TYR A 36 7.87 1.83 16.59
C TYR A 36 9.28 1.84 15.96
N LEU A 37 9.47 2.62 14.90
CA LEU A 37 10.67 2.63 14.05
C LEU A 37 11.38 4.00 14.06
N GLY A 38 10.84 4.97 14.79
CA GLY A 38 11.28 6.37 14.73
C GLY A 38 10.76 7.10 13.50
N ALA A 39 11.10 8.39 13.40
CA ALA A 39 10.65 9.24 12.30
C ALA A 39 11.30 8.82 10.97
N LEU A 40 10.49 8.31 10.05
CA LEU A 40 10.88 8.01 8.67
C LEU A 40 10.37 9.09 7.72
N ASP A 41 11.24 9.55 6.82
CA ASP A 41 10.90 10.58 5.84
C ASP A 41 9.77 10.10 4.88
N PRO A 42 8.64 10.84 4.79
CA PRO A 42 7.52 10.45 3.92
C PRO A 42 7.90 10.30 2.44
N ASP A 43 8.85 11.09 1.92
CA ASP A 43 9.26 10.98 0.51
C ASP A 43 10.09 9.72 0.26
N SER A 44 10.97 9.37 1.21
CA SER A 44 11.71 8.10 1.21
C SER A 44 10.76 6.89 1.26
N LEU A 45 9.71 6.94 2.10
CA LEU A 45 8.66 5.92 2.15
C LEU A 45 7.91 5.79 0.82
N ARG A 46 7.59 6.91 0.16
CA ARG A 46 6.91 6.91 -1.15
C ARG A 46 7.75 6.22 -2.22
N GLN A 47 9.05 6.50 -2.26
CA GLN A 47 9.97 5.90 -3.22
C GLN A 47 10.17 4.41 -2.93
N SER A 48 10.42 4.08 -1.66
CA SER A 48 10.61 2.71 -1.18
C SER A 48 9.39 1.82 -1.46
N PHE A 49 8.17 2.31 -1.22
CA PHE A 49 6.94 1.56 -1.50
C PHE A 49 6.84 1.13 -2.96
N ARG A 50 7.15 2.03 -3.90
CA ARG A 50 7.10 1.72 -5.34
C ARG A 50 8.10 0.62 -5.72
N VAL A 51 9.27 0.62 -5.10
CA VAL A 51 10.30 -0.40 -5.33
C VAL A 51 9.86 -1.72 -4.71
N ALA A 52 9.50 -1.72 -3.43
CA ALA A 52 9.05 -2.89 -2.66
C ALA A 52 7.88 -3.61 -3.34
N PHE A 53 6.84 -2.87 -3.74
CA PHE A 53 5.67 -3.41 -4.42
C PHE A 53 6.06 -4.11 -5.73
N ARG A 54 6.81 -3.42 -6.60
CA ARG A 54 7.21 -3.96 -7.92
C ARG A 54 8.20 -5.12 -7.82
N SER A 55 9.08 -5.11 -6.82
CA SER A 55 9.98 -6.25 -6.59
C SER A 55 9.20 -7.47 -6.11
N LEU A 56 8.30 -7.28 -5.14
CA LEU A 56 7.55 -8.39 -4.58
C LEU A 56 6.57 -8.96 -5.61
N GLU A 57 5.87 -8.13 -6.37
CA GLU A 57 4.97 -8.58 -7.44
C GLU A 57 5.65 -9.49 -8.48
N LYS A 58 6.94 -9.23 -8.78
CA LYS A 58 7.74 -10.06 -9.69
C LYS A 58 8.16 -11.39 -9.06
N GLU A 59 8.40 -11.40 -7.75
CA GLU A 59 8.86 -12.59 -7.00
C GLU A 59 7.70 -13.48 -6.58
N ASP A 60 6.59 -12.88 -6.17
CA ASP A 60 5.41 -13.53 -5.63
C ASP A 60 4.13 -12.83 -6.14
N PRO A 61 3.40 -13.44 -7.08
CA PRO A 61 2.20 -12.86 -7.66
C PRO A 61 1.23 -12.36 -6.59
N VAL A 62 0.61 -11.21 -6.86
CA VAL A 62 -0.22 -10.50 -5.89
C VAL A 62 -1.27 -11.44 -5.29
N TYR A 63 -1.23 -11.58 -3.96
CA TYR A 63 -2.14 -12.40 -3.16
C TYR A 63 -2.13 -13.90 -3.43
N SER A 64 -1.10 -14.44 -4.08
CA SER A 64 -0.91 -15.89 -4.29
C SER A 64 -1.08 -16.71 -3.00
N LYS A 65 -0.63 -16.15 -1.86
CA LYS A 65 -0.68 -16.74 -0.51
C LYS A 65 -1.64 -15.98 0.42
N GLY A 66 -2.52 -15.15 -0.13
CA GLY A 66 -3.44 -14.30 0.62
C GLY A 66 -2.97 -12.85 0.77
N SER A 67 -3.91 -11.96 1.06
CA SER A 67 -3.69 -10.51 1.10
C SER A 67 -2.82 -10.05 2.27
N TYR A 68 -3.06 -10.60 3.47
CA TYR A 68 -2.32 -10.22 4.67
C TYR A 68 -0.81 -10.46 4.57
N PRO A 69 -0.32 -11.69 4.28
CA PRO A 69 1.13 -11.93 4.21
C PRO A 69 1.79 -11.13 3.08
N TRP A 70 1.08 -10.92 1.97
CA TRP A 70 1.58 -10.14 0.85
C TRP A 70 1.77 -8.66 1.24
N TRP A 71 0.76 -8.04 1.85
CA TRP A 71 0.86 -6.65 2.32
C TRP A 71 1.86 -6.48 3.46
N ALA A 72 1.95 -7.44 4.39
CA ALA A 72 2.95 -7.42 5.45
C ALA A 72 4.37 -7.34 4.86
N GLU A 73 4.66 -8.13 3.83
CA GLU A 73 5.97 -8.13 3.18
C GLU A 73 6.24 -6.83 2.40
N VAL A 74 5.25 -6.28 1.68
CA VAL A 74 5.40 -4.96 1.03
C VAL A 74 5.73 -3.88 2.06
N ILE A 75 4.99 -3.82 3.17
CA ILE A 75 5.14 -2.82 4.21
C ILE A 75 6.51 -2.96 4.89
N ARG A 76 6.92 -4.20 5.19
CA ARG A 76 8.25 -4.51 5.76
C ARG A 76 9.38 -4.01 4.86
N ARG A 77 9.36 -4.39 3.57
CA ARG A 77 10.35 -3.94 2.58
C ARG A 77 10.33 -2.41 2.40
N THR A 78 9.15 -1.80 2.50
CA THR A 78 8.99 -0.34 2.41
C THR A 78 9.70 0.36 3.57
N ALA A 79 9.49 -0.08 4.81
CA ALA A 79 10.13 0.49 5.98
C ALA A 79 11.66 0.35 5.93
N LEU A 80 12.17 -0.85 5.60
CA LEU A 80 13.61 -1.10 5.47
C LEU A 80 14.23 -0.25 4.37
N GLY A 81 13.61 -0.18 3.19
CA GLY A 81 14.09 0.66 2.09
C GLY A 81 14.03 2.17 2.37
N ALA A 82 13.27 2.59 3.39
CA ALA A 82 13.21 3.97 3.86
C ALA A 82 14.16 4.27 5.04
N GLY A 83 14.98 3.30 5.47
CA GLY A 83 16.01 3.49 6.49
C GLY A 83 15.63 3.02 7.89
N ALA A 84 14.55 2.24 8.06
CA ALA A 84 14.25 1.61 9.35
C ALA A 84 15.35 0.61 9.77
N ASP A 85 15.65 0.54 11.06
CA ASP A 85 16.54 -0.48 11.61
C ASP A 85 15.80 -1.83 11.71
N GLU A 86 16.37 -2.86 11.08
CA GLU A 86 15.85 -4.22 11.08
C GLU A 86 15.69 -4.79 12.50
N LYS A 87 16.53 -4.38 13.45
CA LYS A 87 16.48 -4.85 14.84
C LYS A 87 15.29 -4.30 15.63
N GLY A 88 14.78 -3.12 15.27
CA GLY A 88 13.63 -2.50 15.95
C GLY A 88 12.27 -2.96 15.43
N MET A 89 12.25 -3.79 14.37
CA MET A 89 11.02 -4.12 13.64
C MET A 89 10.24 -5.32 14.23
N TRP A 90 10.85 -6.06 15.18
CA TRP A 90 10.30 -7.30 15.77
C TRP A 90 10.35 -7.34 17.31
N SER A 91 10.71 -6.23 17.95
CA SER A 91 10.73 -6.10 19.41
C SER A 91 9.39 -5.69 19.99
#